data_AF-A0A075G6N0-F1
#
_entry.id   AF-A0A075G6N0-F1
#
_cell.length_a   1.000
_cell.length_b   1.000
_cell.length_c   1.000
_cell.angle_alpha   90.00
_cell.angle_beta   90.00
_cell.angle_gamma   90.00
#
_symmetry.space_group_name_H-M   'P 1'
#
loop_
_entity.id
_entity.type
_entity.pdbx_description
1 polymer ?
#
loop_
_entity_poly.entity_id
_entity_poly.type
_entity_poly.pdbx_seq_one_letter_code
_entity_poly.pdbx_strand_id
1 'polypeptide(L)'
;IGAAIVLGEAALGAFLIVGFALHNTTEGFAIAAPMARTKLMIGKLAALGMIAGVPAIFGAWVGGFVYSPLAAVIFLAIGTGAIFQVIVSIMRWIQNEEGKLSNSSVLAGIAVGMIIMYITSILI
;
A
#
# COMPACT_ATOMS: atom_id res chain seq x y z
N ILE A 1 -0.88 -9.13 6.85
CA ILE A 1 -0.18 -10.30 6.26
C ILE A 1 0.19 -11.31 7.35
N GLY A 2 1.20 -11.05 8.20
CA GLY A 2 1.65 -12.02 9.22
C GLY A 2 0.52 -12.56 10.13
N ALA A 3 -0.32 -11.66 10.65
CA ALA A 3 -1.44 -12.04 11.51
C ALA A 3 -2.49 -12.92 10.79
N ALA A 4 -2.74 -12.68 9.50
CA ALA A 4 -3.69 -13.49 8.72
C ALA A 4 -3.16 -14.92 8.51
N ILE A 5 -1.87 -15.07 8.24
CA ILE A 5 -1.21 -16.38 8.11
C ILE A 5 -1.29 -17.15 9.43
N VAL A 6 -1.02 -16.48 10.55
CA VAL A 6 -1.08 -17.06 11.90
C VAL A 6 -2.48 -17.56 12.27
N LEU A 7 -3.52 -16.83 11.88
CA LEU A 7 -4.91 -17.21 12.13
C LEU A 7 -5.41 -18.36 11.24
N GLY A 8 -4.56 -18.91 10.37
CA GLY A 8 -4.93 -19.97 9.43
C GLY A 8 -5.70 -19.47 8.20
N GLU A 9 -5.85 -18.15 8.07
CA GLU A 9 -6.57 -17.50 6.97
C GLU A 9 -5.66 -17.41 5.73
N ALA A 10 -5.36 -18.55 5.12
CA ALA A 10 -4.41 -18.64 4.00
C ALA A 10 -4.85 -17.82 2.78
N ALA A 11 -6.15 -17.80 2.47
CA ALA A 11 -6.71 -17.02 1.37
C ALA A 11 -6.52 -15.51 1.62
N LEU A 12 -6.91 -15.02 2.81
CA LEU A 12 -6.70 -13.63 3.21
C LEU A 12 -5.21 -13.26 3.22
N GLY A 13 -4.36 -14.15 3.72
CA GLY A 13 -2.91 -13.98 3.70
C GLY A 13 -2.36 -13.82 2.28
N ALA A 14 -2.75 -14.71 1.37
CA ALA A 14 -2.34 -14.66 -0.04
C ALA A 14 -2.86 -13.40 -0.74
N PHE A 15 -4.13 -13.07 -0.56
CA PHE A 15 -4.74 -11.84 -1.09
C PHE A 15 -3.97 -10.59 -0.62
N LEU A 16 -3.69 -10.48 0.68
CA LEU A 16 -2.94 -9.35 1.22
C LEU A 16 -1.50 -9.30 0.70
N ILE A 17 -0.82 -10.44 0.51
CA ILE A 17 0.55 -10.47 -0.05
C ILE A 17 0.55 -10.01 -1.50
N VAL A 18 -0.33 -10.55 -2.33
CA VAL A 18 -0.39 -10.22 -3.75
C VAL A 18 -0.81 -8.77 -3.93
N GLY A 19 -1.87 -8.35 -3.24
CA GLY A 19 -2.31 -6.95 -3.21
C GLY A 19 -1.18 -6.02 -2.78
N PHE A 20 -0.51 -6.34 -1.67
CA PHE A 20 0.65 -5.60 -1.16
C PHE A 20 1.75 -5.48 -2.22
N ALA A 21 2.18 -6.59 -2.81
CA ALA A 21 3.25 -6.59 -3.80
C ALA A 21 2.89 -5.76 -5.04
N LEU A 22 1.66 -5.90 -5.55
CA LEU A 22 1.21 -5.17 -6.73
C LEU A 22 1.20 -3.65 -6.50
N HIS A 23 0.57 -3.16 -5.42
CA HIS A 23 0.50 -1.71 -5.19
C HIS A 23 1.89 -1.11 -4.96
N ASN A 24 2.74 -1.74 -4.13
CA ASN A 24 4.09 -1.23 -3.86
C ASN A 24 4.98 -1.25 -5.11
N THR A 25 4.80 -2.22 -6.00
CA THR A 25 5.54 -2.26 -7.27
C THR A 25 5.13 -1.09 -8.16
N THR A 26 3.83 -0.80 -8.26
CA THR A 26 3.34 0.33 -9.05
C THR A 26 3.80 1.69 -8.49
N GLU A 27 3.80 1.86 -7.16
CA GLU A 27 4.35 3.04 -6.49
C GLU A 27 5.88 3.14 -6.69
N GLY A 28 6.58 2.01 -6.63
CA GLY A 28 8.02 1.92 -6.86
C GLY A 28 8.43 2.42 -8.25
N PHE A 29 7.66 2.13 -9.29
CA PHE A 29 7.91 2.67 -10.64
C PHE A 29 7.73 4.19 -10.69
N ALA A 30 6.70 4.73 -10.05
CA ALA A 30 6.46 6.16 -9.98
C ALA A 30 7.59 6.91 -9.27
N ILE A 31 8.19 6.30 -8.25
CA ILE A 31 9.36 6.84 -7.54
C ILE A 31 10.64 6.70 -8.39
N ALA A 32 10.82 5.54 -9.04
CA ALA A 32 12.05 5.23 -9.77
C ALA A 32 12.19 6.04 -11.07
N ALA A 33 11.10 6.27 -11.80
CA ALA A 33 11.10 6.98 -13.08
C ALA A 33 11.72 8.40 -13.03
N PRO A 34 11.36 9.30 -12.10
CA PRO A 34 12.02 10.61 -11.98
C PRO A 34 13.44 10.50 -11.43
N MET A 35 13.70 9.56 -10.52
CA MET A 35 15.05 9.31 -9.95
C MET A 35 16.06 8.87 -11.02
N ALA A 36 15.61 8.15 -12.05
CA ALA A 36 16.45 7.67 -13.15
C ALA A 36 17.09 8.79 -13.98
N ARG A 37 16.60 10.03 -13.85
CA ARG A 37 17.16 11.22 -14.53
C ARG A 37 18.32 11.86 -13.77
N THR A 38 18.75 11.32 -12.63
CA THR A 38 19.78 11.91 -11.75
C THR A 38 21.05 11.05 -11.70
N LYS A 39 22.22 11.69 -11.51
CA LYS A 39 23.55 11.03 -11.55
C LYS A 39 23.81 10.02 -10.42
N LEU A 40 23.12 10.13 -9.27
CA LEU A 40 23.30 9.27 -8.09
C LEU A 40 22.11 8.30 -7.89
N MET A 41 21.81 7.55 -8.94
CA MET A 41 20.57 6.78 -9.07
C MET A 41 20.50 5.57 -8.12
N ILE A 42 21.55 4.74 -8.08
CA ILE A 42 21.47 3.40 -7.45
C ILE A 42 21.45 3.48 -5.92
N GLY A 43 22.33 4.28 -5.30
CA GLY A 43 22.40 4.39 -3.85
C GLY A 43 21.14 5.01 -3.23
N LYS A 44 20.56 6.02 -3.89
CA LYS A 44 19.31 6.64 -3.45
C LYS A 44 18.11 5.72 -3.64
N LEU A 45 18.03 4.99 -4.76
CA LEU A 45 16.99 3.99 -4.97
C LEU A 45 17.08 2.85 -3.94
N ALA A 46 18.29 2.37 -3.63
CA ALA A 46 18.48 1.37 -2.59
C ALA A 46 18.03 1.89 -1.22
N ALA A 47 18.38 3.13 -0.87
CA ALA A 47 17.94 3.75 0.39
C ALA A 47 16.41 3.89 0.46
N LEU A 48 15.77 4.40 -0.59
CA LEU A 48 14.31 4.52 -0.67
C LEU A 48 13.63 3.14 -0.61
N GLY A 49 14.16 2.16 -1.31
CA GLY A 49 13.69 0.77 -1.27
C GLY A 49 13.81 0.17 0.13
N MET A 50 14.89 0.44 0.86
CA MET A 50 15.03 0.01 2.25
C MET A 50 14.03 0.72 3.16
N ILE A 51 13.83 2.03 3.02
CA ILE A 51 12.87 2.79 3.82
C ILE A 51 11.45 2.27 3.59
N ALA A 52 11.10 1.93 2.35
CA ALA A 52 9.79 1.37 2.01
C ALA A 52 9.62 -0.09 2.45
N GLY A 53 10.63 -0.94 2.22
CA GLY A 53 10.53 -2.40 2.38
C GLY A 53 10.85 -2.92 3.77
N VAL A 54 11.84 -2.35 4.47
CA VAL A 54 12.30 -2.87 5.77
C VAL A 54 11.18 -2.83 6.82
N PRO A 55 10.42 -1.72 6.99
CA PRO A 55 9.31 -1.70 7.94
C PRO A 55 8.23 -2.74 7.64
N ALA A 56 7.97 -3.05 6.37
CA ALA A 56 7.00 -4.06 5.96
C ALA A 56 7.42 -5.48 6.37
N ILE A 57 8.72 -5.81 6.21
CA ILE A 57 9.28 -7.10 6.66
C ILE A 57 9.13 -7.22 8.17
N PHE A 58 9.53 -6.19 8.92
CA PHE A 58 9.40 -6.18 10.37
C PHE A 58 7.94 -6.31 10.81
N GLY A 59 7.02 -5.58 10.18
CA GLY A 59 5.59 -5.69 10.47
C GLY A 59 5.02 -7.08 10.19
N ALA A 60 5.46 -7.74 9.11
CA ALA A 60 5.06 -9.10 8.79
C ALA A 60 5.56 -10.11 9.84
N TRP A 61 6.80 -10.00 10.29
CA TRP A 61 7.34 -10.83 11.37
C TRP A 61 6.62 -10.60 12.68
N VAL A 62 6.43 -9.34 13.10
CA VAL A 62 5.70 -9.03 14.34
C VAL A 62 4.28 -9.58 14.27
N GLY A 63 3.57 -9.38 13.17
CA GLY A 63 2.23 -9.95 12.99
C GLY A 63 2.22 -11.48 12.92
N GLY A 64 3.32 -12.11 12.47
CA GLY A 64 3.45 -13.56 12.31
C GLY A 64 3.94 -14.30 13.56
N PHE A 65 4.58 -13.62 14.50
CA PHE A 65 5.10 -14.22 15.74
C PHE A 65 4.28 -13.83 16.98
N VAL A 66 3.44 -12.79 16.90
CA VAL A 66 2.56 -12.38 18.00
C VAL A 66 1.19 -13.02 17.84
N TYR A 67 0.94 -14.10 18.61
CA TYR A 67 -0.33 -14.83 18.62
C TYR A 67 -1.34 -14.20 19.59
N SER A 68 -1.91 -13.05 19.22
CA SER A 68 -2.95 -12.39 20.01
C SER A 68 -4.01 -11.76 19.11
N PRO A 69 -5.30 -12.19 19.21
CA PRO A 69 -6.39 -11.58 18.45
C PRO A 69 -6.53 -10.08 18.72
N LEU A 70 -6.31 -9.63 19.97
CA LEU A 70 -6.33 -8.21 20.32
C LEU A 70 -5.21 -7.43 19.61
N ALA A 71 -4.00 -7.98 19.59
CA ALA A 71 -2.88 -7.36 18.89
C ALA A 71 -3.14 -7.29 17.38
N ALA A 72 -3.72 -8.34 16.79
CA ALA A 72 -4.10 -8.35 15.38
C ALA A 72 -5.10 -7.24 15.06
N VAL A 73 -6.15 -7.06 15.88
CA VAL A 73 -7.13 -5.98 15.71
C VAL A 73 -6.47 -4.61 15.84
N ILE A 74 -5.61 -4.39 16.84
CA ILE A 74 -4.89 -3.12 17.02
C ILE A 74 -4.00 -2.82 15.81
N PHE A 75 -3.20 -3.77 15.34
CA PHE A 75 -2.31 -3.56 14.19
C PHE A 75 -3.09 -3.35 12.89
N LEU A 76 -4.18 -4.09 12.68
CA LEU A 76 -5.07 -3.87 11.53
C LEU A 76 -5.70 -2.47 11.60
N ALA A 77 -6.20 -2.04 12.75
CA ALA A 77 -6.79 -0.72 12.93
C ALA A 77 -5.78 0.41 12.68
N ILE A 78 -4.54 0.27 13.18
CA ILE A 78 -3.45 1.21 12.91
C ILE A 78 -3.14 1.26 11.41
N GLY A 79 -3.02 0.09 10.76
CA GLY A 79 -2.76 -0.01 9.33
C GLY A 79 -3.85 0.66 8.48
N THR A 80 -5.13 0.35 8.76
CA THR A 80 -6.27 0.98 8.09
C THR A 80 -6.30 2.50 8.35
N GLY A 81 -6.02 2.94 9.57
CA GLY A 81 -5.94 4.37 9.92
C GLY A 81 -4.84 5.11 9.16
N ALA A 82 -3.67 4.48 8.99
CA ALA A 82 -2.57 5.05 8.20
C ALA A 82 -2.96 5.21 6.72
N ILE A 83 -3.59 4.18 6.11
CA ILE A 83 -4.09 4.27 4.73
C ILE A 83 -5.13 5.39 4.59
N PHE A 84 -6.05 5.51 5.55
CA PHE A 84 -7.04 6.58 5.56
C PHE A 84 -6.38 7.98 5.59
N GLN A 85 -5.35 8.16 6.42
CA GLN A 85 -4.59 9.41 6.48
C GLN A 85 -3.91 9.75 5.14
N VAL A 86 -3.37 8.75 4.43
CA VAL A 86 -2.78 8.92 3.09
C VAL A 86 -3.85 9.33 2.09
N ILE A 87 -5.02 8.68 2.07
CA ILE A 87 -6.14 9.03 1.18
C ILE A 87 -6.55 10.49 1.39
N VAL A 88 -6.72 10.93 2.64
CA VAL A 88 -7.04 12.34 2.95
C VAL A 88 -5.94 13.29 2.46
N SER A 89 -4.68 12.90 2.59
CA SER A 89 -3.54 13.68 2.11
C SER A 89 -3.55 13.83 0.59
N ILE A 90 -3.80 12.74 -0.14
CA ILE A 90 -3.93 12.73 -1.60
C ILE A 90 -5.11 13.60 -2.04
N MET A 91 -6.28 13.47 -1.40
CA MET A 91 -7.45 14.30 -1.73
C MET A 91 -7.16 15.79 -1.55
N ARG A 92 -6.49 16.18 -0.47
CA ARG A 92 -6.08 17.57 -0.24
C ARG A 92 -5.06 18.06 -1.27
N TRP A 93 -4.13 17.20 -1.66
CA TRP A 93 -3.14 17.51 -2.68
C TRP A 93 -3.79 17.75 -4.05
N ILE A 94 -4.69 16.86 -4.49
CA ILE A 94 -5.47 17.04 -5.73
C ILE A 94 -6.28 18.34 -5.71
N GLN A 95 -6.93 18.65 -4.58
CA GLN A 95 -7.69 19.89 -4.43
C GLN A 95 -6.84 21.15 -4.64
N ASN A 96 -5.59 21.11 -4.20
CA ASN A 96 -4.69 22.25 -4.27
C ASN A 96 -4.02 22.40 -5.65
N GLU A 97 -3.72 21.28 -6.34
CA GLU A 97 -2.96 21.32 -7.59
C GLU A 97 -3.82 21.17 -8.86
N GLU A 98 -4.83 20.30 -8.86
CA GLU A 98 -5.63 19.98 -10.05
C GLU A 98 -7.03 20.64 -10.05
N GLY A 99 -7.38 21.37 -8.99
CA GLY A 99 -8.65 22.07 -8.85
C GLY A 99 -9.72 21.23 -8.14
N LYS A 100 -10.89 21.03 -8.76
CA LYS A 100 -12.02 20.36 -8.07
C LYS A 100 -11.85 18.84 -8.07
N LEU A 101 -12.11 18.20 -6.92
CA LEU A 101 -12.25 16.73 -6.82
C LEU A 101 -13.32 16.16 -7.75
N SER A 102 -14.26 16.99 -8.21
CA SER A 102 -15.30 16.62 -9.18
C SER A 102 -14.79 16.58 -10.63
N ASN A 103 -13.49 16.70 -10.88
CA ASN A 103 -12.93 16.55 -12.22
C ASN A 103 -13.21 15.12 -12.72
N SER A 104 -13.70 15.02 -13.96
CA SER A 104 -14.08 13.74 -14.58
C SER A 104 -12.91 12.76 -14.65
N SER A 105 -11.68 13.24 -14.86
CA SER A 105 -10.48 12.40 -14.88
C SER A 105 -10.15 11.79 -13.51
N VAL A 106 -10.29 12.58 -12.42
CA VAL A 106 -10.05 12.11 -11.05
C VAL A 106 -11.10 11.07 -10.67
N LEU A 107 -12.38 11.36 -10.94
CA LEU A 107 -13.49 10.43 -10.72
C LEU A 107 -13.31 9.12 -11.51
N ALA A 108 -12.92 9.21 -12.78
CA ALA A 108 -12.63 8.04 -13.60
C ALA A 108 -11.47 7.22 -13.04
N GLY A 109 -10.39 7.87 -12.61
CA GLY A 109 -9.24 7.20 -11.97
C GLY A 109 -9.63 6.46 -10.70
N ILE A 110 -10.40 7.09 -9.81
CA ILE A 110 -10.94 6.46 -8.59
C ILE A 110 -11.83 5.27 -8.95
N ALA A 111 -12.77 5.44 -9.89
CA ALA A 111 -13.69 4.38 -10.29
C ALA A 111 -12.96 3.17 -10.87
N VAL A 112 -11.99 3.39 -11.78
CA VAL A 112 -11.17 2.33 -12.36
C VAL A 112 -10.35 1.63 -11.28
N GLY A 113 -9.74 2.38 -10.36
CA GLY A 113 -9.00 1.81 -9.22
C GLY A 113 -9.86 0.91 -8.34
N MET A 114 -11.08 1.36 -8.02
CA MET A 114 -12.05 0.57 -7.24
C MET A 114 -12.49 -0.70 -7.97
N ILE A 115 -12.72 -0.62 -9.29
CA ILE A 115 -13.07 -1.78 -10.13
C ILE A 115 -11.93 -2.80 -10.12
N ILE A 116 -10.69 -2.35 -10.34
CA ILE A 116 -9.52 -3.23 -10.33
C ILE A 116 -9.41 -3.92 -8.96
N MET A 117 -9.48 -3.16 -7.87
CA MET A 117 -9.41 -3.70 -6.51
C MET A 117 -10.50 -4.76 -6.26
N TYR A 118 -11.75 -4.48 -6.64
CA TYR A 118 -12.86 -5.40 -6.45
C TYR A 118 -12.70 -6.68 -7.26
N ILE A 119 -12.32 -6.57 -8.54
CA ILE A 119 -12.06 -7.72 -9.41
C ILE A 119 -10.93 -8.58 -8.84
N THR A 120 -9.84 -7.96 -8.39
CA THR A 120 -8.73 -8.70 -7.76
C THR A 120 -9.17 -9.45 -6.51
N SER A 121 -10.08 -8.90 -5.70
CA SER A 121 -10.62 -9.57 -4.50
C SER A 121 -11.55 -10.74 -4.79
N ILE A 122 -12.16 -10.80 -5.98
CA ILE A 122 -12.99 -11.94 -6.39
C ILE A 122 -12.10 -13.06 -6.94
N LEU A 123 -11.01 -12.70 -7.61
CA LEU A 123 -10.14 -13.65 -8.31
C LEU A 123 -9.13 -14.34 -7.38
N ILE A 124 -8.76 -13.73 -6.25
CA ILE A 124 -7.74 -14.19 -5.29
C ILE A 124 -8.37 -14.26 -3.91
#